data_AF-A0A970L6E2-F1
#
_entry.id   AF-A0A970L6E2-F1
#
_cell.length_a   1.000
_cell.length_b   1.000
_cell.length_c   1.000
_cell.angle_alpha   90.00
_cell.angle_beta   90.00
_cell.angle_gamma   90.00
#
_symmetry.space_group_name_H-M   'P 1'
#
loop_
_entity.id
_entity.type
_entity.pdbx_description
1 polymer ?
#
loop_
_entity_poly.entity_id
_entity_poly.type
_entity_poly.pdbx_seq_one_letter_code
_entity_poly.pdbx_strand_id
1 'polypeptide(L)' 'MAQYLGFVFFLFMAVCGFWGILFFSSIIPFWLTGWFRMKAKERKGGLHLEVRPTLPEQEGVTVLYSKN' A
#
# COMPACT_ATOMS: atom_id res chain seq x y z
N MET A 1 -32.90 -29.56 -14.58
CA MET A 1 -32.31 -29.18 -13.28
C MET A 1 -30.88 -28.63 -13.40
N ALA A 2 -29.94 -29.34 -14.05
CA ALA A 2 -28.53 -28.89 -14.15
C ALA A 2 -28.30 -27.53 -14.85
N GLN A 3 -29.10 -27.17 -15.86
CA GLN A 3 -28.97 -25.91 -16.60
C GLN A 3 -29.31 -24.67 -15.76
N TYR A 4 -30.20 -24.80 -14.77
CA TYR A 4 -30.52 -23.71 -13.84
C TYR A 4 -29.36 -23.41 -12.89
N LEU A 5 -28.62 -24.44 -12.45
CA LEU A 5 -27.43 -24.26 -11.63
C LEU A 5 -26.33 -23.48 -12.36
N GLY A 6 -26.10 -23.79 -13.64
CA GLY A 6 -25.16 -23.04 -14.48
C GLY A 6 -25.54 -21.56 -14.62
N PHE A 7 -26.83 -21.26 -14.80
CA PHE A 7 -27.33 -19.89 -14.89
C PHE A 7 -27.20 -19.11 -13.58
N VAL A 8 -27.52 -19.74 -12.45
CA VAL A 8 -27.35 -19.12 -11.11
C VAL A 8 -25.88 -18.89 -10.79
N PHE A 9 -25.01 -19.83 -11.14
CA PHE A 9 -23.56 -19.67 -10.96
C PHE A 9 -23.00 -18.53 -11.82
N PHE A 10 -23.46 -18.40 -13.06
CA PHE A 10 -23.08 -17.29 -13.94
C PHE A 10 -23.54 -15.94 -13.35
N LEU A 11 -24.79 -15.84 -12.89
CA LEU A 11 -25.31 -14.64 -12.23
C LEU A 11 -24.51 -14.29 -10.97
N PHE A 12 -24.19 -15.27 -10.15
CA PHE A 12 -23.39 -15.07 -8.94
C PHE A 12 -21.99 -14.55 -9.28
N MET A 13 -21.31 -15.18 -10.25
CA MET A 13 -20.00 -14.73 -10.70
C MET A 13 -20.04 -13.36 -11.36
N ALA A 14 -21.07 -13.05 -12.13
CA ALA A 14 -21.24 -11.73 -12.75
C ALA A 14 -21.43 -10.64 -11.68
N VAL A 15 -22.26 -10.89 -10.67
CA VAL A 15 -22.50 -9.95 -9.58
C VAL A 15 -21.25 -9.81 -8.71
N CYS A 16 -20.72 -10.91 -8.17
CA CYS A 16 -19.54 -10.88 -7.31
C CYS A 16 -18.28 -10.39 -8.03
N GLY A 17 -18.08 -10.80 -9.28
CA GLY A 17 -16.96 -10.35 -10.11
C GLY A 17 -17.03 -8.87 -10.42
N PHE A 18 -18.20 -8.35 -10.79
CA PHE A 18 -18.39 -6.91 -11.04
C PHE A 18 -18.08 -6.07 -9.79
N TRP A 19 -18.65 -6.43 -8.64
CA TRP A 19 -18.40 -5.71 -7.39
C TRP A 19 -16.96 -5.87 -6.89
N GLY A 20 -16.37 -7.05 -7.06
CA GLY A 20 -14.97 -7.31 -6.71
C GLY A 20 -14.01 -6.45 -7.52
N ILE A 21 -14.16 -6.41 -8.84
CA ILE A 21 -13.32 -5.59 -9.73
C ILE A 21 -13.48 -4.10 -9.38
N LEU A 22 -14.69 -3.62 -9.13
CA LEU A 22 -14.91 -2.23 -8.71
C LEU A 22 -14.23 -1.91 -7.38
N PHE A 23 -14.32 -2.81 -6.40
CA PHE A 23 -13.67 -2.63 -5.11
C PHE A 23 -12.14 -2.52 -5.27
N PHE A 24 -11.51 -3.45 -5.98
CA PHE A 24 -10.06 -3.39 -6.23
C PHE A 24 -9.67 -2.19 -7.10
N SER A 25 -10.50 -1.81 -8.06
CA SER A 25 -10.24 -0.62 -8.89
C SER A 25 -10.31 0.68 -8.07
N SER A 26 -11.20 0.75 -7.08
CA SER A 26 -11.36 1.93 -6.23
C SER A 26 -10.15 2.28 -5.37
N ILE A 27 -9.26 1.30 -5.10
CA ILE A 27 -8.02 1.55 -4.34
C ILE A 27 -6.92 2.19 -5.20
N ILE A 28 -7.01 2.04 -6.53
CA ILE A 28 -5.97 2.50 -7.46
C ILE A 28 -5.82 4.03 -7.40
N PRO A 29 -6.89 4.85 -7.45
CA PRO A 29 -6.76 6.30 -7.30
C PRO A 29 -6.09 6.73 -5.98
N PHE A 30 -6.41 6.06 -4.86
CA PHE A 30 -5.80 6.36 -3.57
C PHE A 30 -4.30 6.07 -3.56
N TRP A 31 -3.89 4.91 -4.09
CA TRP A 31 -2.48 4.55 -4.21
C TRP A 31 -1.74 5.50 -5.16
N LEU A 32 -2.32 5.80 -6.32
CA LEU A 32 -1.73 6.64 -7.35
C LEU A 32 -1.56 8.08 -6.87
N THR A 33 -2.56 8.65 -6.20
CA THR A 33 -2.47 10.00 -5.61
C THR A 33 -1.41 10.09 -4.51
N GLY A 34 -1.31 9.05 -3.66
CA GLY A 34 -0.23 8.93 -2.67
C GLY A 34 1.15 8.92 -3.31
N TRP A 35 1.33 8.14 -4.36
CA TRP A 35 2.57 8.06 -5.13
C TRP A 35 2.95 9.42 -5.75
N PHE A 36 2.01 10.05 -6.46
CA PHE A 36 2.25 11.37 -7.08
C PHE A 36 2.63 12.43 -6.05
N ARG A 37 1.99 12.41 -4.87
CA ARG A 37 2.31 13.32 -3.77
C ARG A 37 3.74 13.13 -3.28
N MET A 38 4.21 11.88 -3.11
CA MET A 38 5.59 11.60 -2.69
C MET A 38 6.60 12.04 -3.76
N LYS A 39 6.38 11.67 -5.03
CA LYS A 39 7.18 12.11 -6.18
C LYS A 39 7.27 13.63 -6.28
N ALA A 40 6.18 14.35 -5.98
CA ALA A 40 6.16 15.81 -5.99
C ALA A 40 6.96 16.40 -4.81
N LYS A 41 6.91 15.77 -3.62
CA LYS A 41 7.71 16.19 -2.46
C LYS A 41 9.21 15.96 -2.68
N GLU A 42 9.60 14.83 -3.28
CA GLU A 42 10.98 14.56 -3.68
C GLU A 42 11.51 15.63 -4.63
N ARG A 43 10.75 15.96 -5.70
CA ARG A 43 11.15 16.99 -6.67
C ARG A 43 11.23 18.40 -6.09
N LYS A 44 10.42 18.70 -5.08
CA LYS A 44 10.44 20.01 -4.39
C LYS A 44 11.53 20.10 -3.32
N GLY A 45 12.34 19.06 -3.11
CA GLY A 45 13.37 19.03 -2.07
C GLY A 45 12.84 19.03 -0.64
N GLY A 46 11.52 18.94 -0.44
CA GLY A 46 10.88 18.96 0.88
C GLY A 46 10.85 17.60 1.56
N LEU A 47 11.44 16.57 0.93
CA LEU A 47 11.55 15.24 1.51
C LEU A 47 12.88 15.15 2.25
N HIS A 48 12.97 15.88 3.37
CA HIS A 48 13.98 15.59 4.37
C HIS A 48 13.57 14.27 5.01
N LEU A 49 14.26 13.19 4.66
CA LEU A 49 14.26 12.02 5.50
C LEU A 49 14.80 12.51 6.85
N GLU A 50 13.96 12.53 7.89
CA GLU A 50 14.46 12.69 9.24
C GLU A 50 15.51 11.60 9.41
N VAL A 51 16.77 12.01 9.50
CA VAL A 51 17.87 11.08 9.72
C VAL A 51 17.61 10.53 11.10
N ARG A 52 17.05 9.32 11.16
CA ARG A 52 16.89 8.63 12.42
C ARG A 52 18.32 8.43 12.94
N PRO A 53 18.68 9.03 14.09
CA PRO A 53 20.01 8.87 14.63
C PRO A 53 20.31 7.38 14.73
N THR A 54 21.51 6.99 14.33
CA THR A 54 21.95 5.61 14.51
C THR A 54 21.94 5.28 16.00
N LEU A 55 21.79 4.01 16.39
CA LEU A 55 21.75 3.62 17.81
C LEU A 55 22.84 4.29 18.69
N PRO A 56 24.08 4.52 18.21
CA PRO A 56 25.10 5.24 18.96
C PRO A 56 24.82 6.74 19.22
N GLU A 57 24.01 7.38 18.39
CA GLU A 57 23.76 8.84 18.38
C GLU A 57 22.47 9.21 19.15
N GLN A 58 21.76 8.24 19.72
CA GLN A 58 20.51 8.46 20.45
C GLN A 58 20.80 8.90 21.90
N GLU A 59 20.15 9.97 22.36
CA GLU A 59 20.25 10.41 23.76
C GLU A 59 19.76 9.30 24.70
N GLY A 60 20.60 8.94 25.68
CA GLY A 60 20.28 7.91 26.69
C GLY A 60 20.63 6.47 26.28
N VAL A 61 21.21 6.24 25.10
CA VAL A 61 21.70 4.92 24.67
C VAL A 61 23.22 4.84 24.84
N THR A 62 23.71 3.80 25.51
CA THR A 62 25.15 3.50 25.60
C THR A 62 25.43 2.20 24.86
N VAL A 63 26.31 2.26 23.85
CA VAL A 63 26.72 1.09 23.09
C VAL A 63 27.70 0.27 23.95
N LEU A 64 27.28 -0.91 24.41
CA LEU A 64 28.10 -1.77 25.27
C LEU A 64 29.13 -2.59 24.50
N TYR A 65 28.88 -2.84 23.20
CA TYR A 65 29.76 -3.63 22.36
C TYR A 65 29.56 -3.25 20.89
N SER A 66 30.66 -2.94 20.20
CA SER A 66 30.68 -2.81 18.75
C SER A 66 31.75 -3.75 18.21
N LYS A 67 31.34 -4.68 17.35
CA LYS A 67 32.26 -5.58 16.65
C LYS A 67 32.59 -4.94 15.31
N ASN A 68 33.76 -4.33 15.21
CA ASN A 68 34.37 -3.98 13.91
C ASN A 68 34.72 -5.26 13.14
#